data_AF-A0AAF0B4X7-F1
#
_entry.id   AF-A0AAF0B4X7-F1
#
_cell.length_a   1.000
_cell.length_b   1.000
_cell.length_c   1.000
_cell.angle_alpha   90.00
_cell.angle_beta   90.00
_cell.angle_gamma   90.00
#
_symmetry.space_group_name_H-M   'P 1'
#
loop_
_entity.id
_entity.type
_entity.pdbx_description
1 polymer ?
#
loop_
_entity_poly.entity_id
_entity_poly.type
_entity_poly.pdbx_seq_one_letter_code
_entity_poly.pdbx_strand_id
1 'polypeptide(L)'
;MTTRTSLIKRDFFCKKTIAQLEVQINDAKSCGFIFRIIGERNYWGLIIDKKILKLIQVKDGELIILKEFKELKIQNTKWYVLFVQEIITDIKVKAGEYGNISIDYLRKNDDELEDDKNKQGAVGLFANEGNCKFRNIIFRGKKWSTEYEKLKFSKGDLLYDLEEIEALYENTKDWCPMASLCSNNKYE
;
A
#
# COMPACT_ATOMS: atom_id res chain seq x y z
N MET A 1 -16.06 -12.79 -17.04
CA MET A 1 -14.92 -11.91 -16.76
C MET A 1 -14.13 -12.54 -15.63
N THR A 2 -12.84 -12.80 -15.81
CA THR A 2 -12.00 -13.43 -14.79
C THR A 2 -11.11 -12.37 -14.13
N THR A 3 -11.57 -11.81 -13.02
CA THR A 3 -10.72 -11.02 -12.11
C THR A 3 -9.81 -12.00 -11.37
N ARG A 4 -8.50 -11.76 -11.37
CA ARG A 4 -7.53 -12.57 -10.62
C ARG A 4 -6.93 -11.70 -9.50
N THR A 5 -7.24 -12.08 -8.28
CA THR A 5 -6.67 -11.46 -7.07
C THR A 5 -5.76 -12.47 -6.40
N SER A 6 -4.50 -12.09 -6.19
CA SER A 6 -3.55 -12.90 -5.43
C SER A 6 -3.33 -12.26 -4.08
N LEU A 7 -3.83 -12.91 -3.02
CA LEU A 7 -3.57 -12.51 -1.63
C LEU A 7 -2.11 -12.80 -1.30
N ILE A 8 -1.34 -11.79 -0.89
CA ILE A 8 0.08 -11.97 -0.59
C ILE A 8 0.32 -12.14 0.90
N LYS A 9 -0.38 -11.39 1.74
CA LYS A 9 -0.17 -11.47 3.20
C LYS A 9 -1.43 -11.11 3.96
N ARG A 10 -1.86 -12.02 4.83
CA ARG A 10 -2.97 -11.84 5.76
C ARG A 10 -2.51 -10.93 6.92
N ASP A 11 -3.40 -10.08 7.43
CA ASP A 11 -3.19 -9.17 8.57
C ASP A 11 -1.95 -8.26 8.42
N PHE A 12 -1.76 -7.72 7.21
CA PHE A 12 -0.56 -6.98 6.86
C PHE A 12 -0.67 -5.47 7.10
N PHE A 13 -1.82 -4.87 6.76
CA PHE A 13 -2.03 -3.45 6.97
C PHE A 13 -2.31 -3.19 8.46
N CYS A 14 -1.40 -2.48 9.12
CA CYS A 14 -1.56 -1.89 10.45
C CYS A 14 -1.21 -0.40 10.30
N LYS A 15 -1.64 0.45 11.26
CA LYS A 15 -1.23 1.87 11.33
C LYS A 15 0.29 1.97 11.06
N LYS A 16 0.71 2.76 10.06
CA LYS A 16 2.12 2.92 9.62
C LYS A 16 2.65 1.77 8.74
N THR A 17 1.96 1.46 7.64
CA THR A 17 2.36 0.46 6.65
C THR A 17 2.77 1.08 5.33
N ILE A 18 3.72 0.43 4.66
CA ILE A 18 4.24 0.78 3.35
C ILE A 18 4.00 -0.40 2.42
N ALA A 19 3.37 -0.11 1.29
CA ALA A 19 3.26 -1.00 0.16
C ALA A 19 3.88 -0.31 -1.06
N GLN A 20 4.90 -0.94 -1.62
CA GLN A 20 5.52 -0.53 -2.86
C GLN A 20 5.56 -1.71 -3.82
N LEU A 21 5.28 -1.45 -5.08
CA LEU A 21 5.56 -2.42 -6.13
C LEU A 21 5.88 -1.71 -7.44
N GLU A 22 6.48 -2.47 -8.34
CA GLU A 22 6.57 -2.10 -9.74
C GLU A 22 5.60 -2.93 -10.57
N VAL A 23 4.82 -2.27 -11.41
CA VAL A 23 3.82 -2.90 -12.27
C VAL A 23 4.04 -2.56 -13.74
N GLN A 24 3.87 -3.56 -14.59
CA GLN A 24 3.75 -3.42 -16.03
C GLN A 24 2.41 -4.02 -16.47
N ILE A 25 1.60 -3.23 -17.17
CA ILE A 25 0.20 -3.55 -17.46
C ILE A 25 0.05 -4.65 -18.51
N ASN A 26 0.93 -4.69 -19.51
CA ASN A 26 0.82 -5.53 -20.71
C ASN A 26 -0.56 -5.44 -21.39
N ASP A 27 -1.36 -6.51 -21.37
CA ASP A 27 -2.67 -6.60 -22.02
C ASP A 27 -3.85 -6.45 -21.03
N ALA A 28 -3.57 -6.26 -19.73
CA ALA A 28 -4.63 -6.10 -18.75
C ALA A 28 -5.37 -4.77 -18.88
N LYS A 29 -6.69 -4.83 -18.66
CA LYS A 29 -7.55 -3.64 -18.60
C LYS A 29 -7.33 -2.85 -17.32
N SER A 30 -7.13 -3.56 -16.21
CA SER A 30 -6.77 -2.93 -14.94
C SER A 30 -5.83 -3.79 -14.09
N CYS A 31 -4.94 -3.10 -13.38
CA CYS A 31 -3.89 -3.72 -12.58
C CYS A 31 -3.41 -2.85 -11.43
N GLY A 32 -2.89 -3.45 -10.37
CA GLY A 32 -2.28 -2.72 -9.27
C GLY A 32 -2.22 -3.56 -8.02
N PHE A 33 -2.38 -2.92 -6.87
CA PHE A 33 -2.55 -3.64 -5.62
C PHE A 33 -3.69 -3.09 -4.80
N ILE A 34 -4.20 -3.98 -3.96
CA ILE A 34 -5.27 -3.74 -3.01
C ILE A 34 -4.74 -3.94 -1.59
N PHE A 35 -5.24 -3.15 -0.66
CA PHE A 35 -4.80 -3.09 0.73
C PHE A 35 -5.99 -2.87 1.66
N ARG A 36 -5.79 -3.07 2.98
CA ARG A 36 -6.88 -3.09 3.98
C ARG A 36 -8.02 -4.03 3.57
N ILE A 37 -7.68 -5.20 3.03
CA ILE A 37 -8.68 -6.16 2.54
C ILE A 37 -9.37 -6.83 3.73
N ILE A 38 -10.68 -6.68 3.81
CA ILE A 38 -11.57 -7.32 4.78
C ILE A 38 -12.64 -8.09 3.98
N GLY A 39 -12.29 -9.31 3.56
CA GLY A 39 -13.10 -10.08 2.61
C GLY A 39 -13.07 -9.50 1.19
N GLU A 40 -13.91 -10.03 0.30
CA GLU A 40 -13.86 -9.72 -1.14
C GLU A 40 -14.53 -8.40 -1.51
N ARG A 41 -15.35 -7.85 -0.60
CA ARG A 41 -16.22 -6.68 -0.86
C ARG A 41 -15.82 -5.43 -0.10
N ASN A 42 -14.74 -5.48 0.68
CA ASN A 42 -14.24 -4.34 1.43
C ASN A 42 -12.72 -4.26 1.31
N TYR A 43 -12.21 -3.31 0.53
CA TYR A 43 -10.77 -3.10 0.35
C TYR A 43 -10.47 -1.70 -0.20
N TRP A 44 -9.24 -1.26 -0.03
CA TRP A 44 -8.69 -0.09 -0.71
C TRP A 44 -7.82 -0.54 -1.88
N GLY A 45 -7.60 0.33 -2.85
CA GLY A 45 -6.79 -0.01 -4.02
C GLY A 45 -6.05 1.18 -4.59
N LEU A 46 -4.81 0.94 -5.00
CA LEU A 46 -4.09 1.81 -5.92
C LEU A 46 -3.97 1.06 -7.24
N ILE A 47 -4.86 1.39 -8.17
CA ILE A 47 -5.06 0.64 -9.40
C ILE A 47 -4.90 1.52 -10.62
N ILE A 48 -4.26 0.98 -11.65
CA ILE A 48 -4.28 1.51 -12.99
C ILE A 48 -5.49 0.89 -13.68
N ASP A 49 -6.44 1.71 -14.09
CA ASP A 49 -7.63 1.30 -14.83
C ASP A 49 -7.74 2.13 -16.11
N LYS A 50 -7.81 1.47 -17.27
CA LYS A 50 -7.87 2.12 -18.59
C LYS A 50 -6.78 3.20 -18.76
N LYS A 51 -5.55 2.90 -18.35
CA LYS A 51 -4.37 3.79 -18.40
C LYS A 51 -4.47 5.05 -17.51
N ILE A 52 -5.32 5.04 -16.49
CA ILE A 52 -5.39 6.09 -15.48
C ILE A 52 -5.12 5.46 -14.12
N LEU A 53 -4.19 6.04 -13.35
CA LEU A 53 -3.97 5.63 -11.96
C LEU A 53 -5.08 6.19 -11.07
N LYS A 54 -5.64 5.35 -10.21
CA LYS A 54 -6.76 5.68 -9.33
C LYS A 54 -6.48 5.16 -7.92
N LEU A 55 -6.71 6.02 -6.94
CA LEU A 55 -6.92 5.60 -5.55
C LEU A 55 -8.42 5.34 -5.39
N ILE A 56 -8.76 4.12 -5.00
CA ILE A 56 -10.14 3.66 -4.85
C ILE A 56 -10.38 3.07 -3.46
N GLN A 57 -11.65 3.01 -3.10
CA GLN A 57 -12.16 2.22 -1.98
C GLN A 57 -13.35 1.41 -2.49
N VAL A 58 -13.36 0.13 -2.17
CA VAL A 58 -14.53 -0.72 -2.32
C VAL A 58 -15.11 -0.92 -0.94
N LYS A 59 -16.37 -0.51 -0.75
CA LYS A 59 -17.11 -0.63 0.50
C LYS A 59 -18.42 -1.36 0.23
N ASP A 60 -18.61 -2.51 0.87
CA ASP A 60 -19.77 -3.40 0.68
C ASP A 60 -20.02 -3.75 -0.80
N GLY A 61 -18.96 -3.84 -1.59
CA GLY A 61 -18.97 -4.14 -3.03
C GLY A 61 -19.21 -2.92 -3.93
N GLU A 62 -19.45 -1.74 -3.38
CA GLU A 62 -19.56 -0.51 -4.15
C GLU A 62 -18.17 0.12 -4.36
N LEU A 63 -17.87 0.47 -5.61
CA LEU A 63 -16.62 1.11 -5.99
C LEU A 63 -16.71 2.64 -5.85
N ILE A 64 -15.89 3.19 -4.96
CA ILE A 64 -15.75 4.62 -4.71
C ILE A 64 -14.38 5.08 -5.23
N ILE A 65 -14.37 6.07 -6.13
CA ILE A 65 -13.14 6.67 -6.62
C ILE A 65 -12.76 7.83 -5.71
N LEU A 66 -11.65 7.70 -5.00
CA LEU A 66 -11.16 8.73 -4.07
C LEU A 66 -10.31 9.78 -4.79
N LYS A 67 -9.48 9.34 -5.74
CA LYS A 67 -8.63 10.24 -6.54
C LYS A 67 -8.26 9.59 -7.87
N GLU A 68 -8.27 10.37 -8.95
CA GLU A 68 -7.65 10.01 -10.23
C GLU A 68 -6.39 10.86 -10.45
N PHE A 69 -5.33 10.23 -10.95
CA PHE A 69 -4.07 10.88 -11.31
C PHE A 69 -3.90 10.84 -12.83
N LYS A 70 -4.32 11.92 -13.49
CA LYS A 70 -4.33 12.02 -14.96
C LYS A 70 -2.99 12.51 -15.52
N GLU A 71 -2.12 13.04 -14.66
CA GLU A 71 -0.79 13.49 -15.01
C GLU A 71 0.16 12.34 -15.44
N LEU A 72 -0.08 11.11 -14.95
CA LEU A 72 0.75 9.97 -15.30
C LEU A 72 0.30 9.38 -16.65
N LYS A 73 1.13 9.57 -17.69
CA LYS A 73 0.90 8.97 -19.00
C LYS A 73 1.31 7.50 -19.01
N ILE A 74 0.32 6.63 -18.95
CA ILE A 74 0.52 5.20 -18.81
C ILE A 74 0.59 4.48 -20.18
N GLN A 75 1.61 3.64 -20.34
CA GLN A 75 1.86 2.79 -21.50
C GLN A 75 1.97 1.33 -21.08
N ASN A 76 1.52 0.42 -21.95
CA ASN A 76 1.38 -0.99 -21.60
C ASN A 76 2.71 -1.70 -21.30
N THR A 77 3.79 -1.30 -21.98
CA THR A 77 5.11 -1.95 -21.93
C THR A 77 6.07 -1.32 -20.92
N LYS A 78 5.68 -0.24 -20.25
CA LYS A 78 6.54 0.46 -19.29
C LYS A 78 6.30 -0.02 -17.87
N TRP A 79 7.33 0.11 -17.04
CA TRP A 79 7.25 -0.17 -15.61
C TRP A 79 6.88 1.09 -14.85
N TYR A 80 5.92 0.96 -13.95
CA TYR A 80 5.43 2.02 -13.08
C TYR A 80 5.65 1.64 -11.63
N VAL A 81 6.18 2.56 -10.85
CA VAL A 81 6.29 2.42 -9.39
C VAL A 81 4.98 2.89 -8.79
N LEU A 82 4.34 2.02 -8.00
CA LEU A 82 3.16 2.35 -7.21
C LEU A 82 3.52 2.22 -5.73
N PHE A 83 3.34 3.30 -4.98
CA PHE A 83 3.67 3.38 -3.57
C PHE A 83 2.48 3.93 -2.79
N VAL A 84 2.12 3.23 -1.72
CA VAL A 84 1.15 3.66 -0.72
C VAL A 84 1.81 3.57 0.64
N GLN A 85 1.71 4.64 1.41
CA GLN A 85 2.05 4.67 2.81
C GLN A 85 0.85 5.16 3.61
N GLU A 86 0.47 4.36 4.59
CA GLU A 86 -0.55 4.74 5.57
C GLU A 86 0.13 5.47 6.73
N ILE A 87 -0.28 6.71 7.01
CA ILE A 87 0.26 7.55 8.08
C ILE A 87 -0.87 7.84 9.06
N ILE A 88 -0.99 7.03 10.11
CA ILE A 88 -2.07 7.10 11.11
C ILE A 88 -3.43 6.88 10.46
N THR A 89 -4.10 7.95 10.02
CA THR A 89 -5.38 7.95 9.29
C THR A 89 -5.21 8.35 7.83
N ASP A 90 -4.11 9.03 7.50
CA ASP A 90 -3.85 9.59 6.19
C ASP A 90 -3.24 8.55 5.24
N ILE A 91 -3.39 8.79 3.94
CA ILE A 91 -2.82 7.94 2.90
C ILE A 91 -1.94 8.79 2.00
N LYS A 92 -0.64 8.50 2.03
CA LYS A 92 0.34 9.04 1.11
C LYS A 92 0.46 8.10 -0.09
N VAL A 93 0.34 8.66 -1.28
CA VAL A 93 0.51 7.96 -2.56
C VAL A 93 1.70 8.59 -3.27
N LYS A 94 2.63 7.75 -3.71
CA LYS A 94 3.62 8.15 -4.71
C LYS A 94 3.53 7.24 -5.91
N ALA A 95 3.66 7.80 -7.10
CA ALA A 95 3.64 6.99 -8.31
C ALA A 95 4.37 7.67 -9.47
N GLY A 96 4.83 6.87 -10.41
CA GLY A 96 5.52 7.37 -11.58
C GLY A 96 6.02 6.26 -12.49
N GLU A 97 6.59 6.66 -13.61
CA GLU A 97 7.41 5.75 -14.42
C GLU A 97 8.67 5.39 -13.61
N TYR A 98 9.20 4.18 -13.79
CA TYR A 98 10.42 3.77 -13.12
C TYR A 98 11.56 4.79 -13.37
N GLY A 99 12.16 5.29 -12.28
CA GLY A 99 13.18 6.35 -12.33
C GLY A 99 12.64 7.79 -12.36
N ASN A 100 11.33 8.01 -12.47
CA ASN A 100 10.71 9.34 -12.44
C ASN A 100 9.35 9.32 -11.72
N ILE A 101 9.36 9.67 -10.42
CA ILE A 101 8.16 9.81 -9.61
C ILE A 101 7.50 11.16 -9.89
N SER A 102 6.36 11.12 -10.59
CA SER A 102 5.62 12.33 -11.00
C SER A 102 4.44 12.66 -10.08
N ILE A 103 4.03 11.71 -9.23
CA ILE A 103 2.91 11.86 -8.29
C ILE A 103 3.46 11.78 -6.87
N ASP A 104 3.17 12.79 -6.06
CA ASP A 104 3.29 12.78 -4.60
C ASP A 104 2.01 13.41 -4.03
N TYR A 105 1.16 12.59 -3.44
CA TYR A 105 -0.18 12.97 -2.99
C TYR A 105 -0.40 12.52 -1.56
N LEU A 106 -0.95 13.40 -0.73
CA LEU A 106 -1.37 13.10 0.63
C LEU A 106 -2.88 13.29 0.74
N ARG A 107 -3.61 12.20 0.94
CA ARG A 107 -5.01 12.25 1.36
C ARG A 107 -5.04 12.38 2.88
N LYS A 108 -5.46 13.55 3.36
CA LYS A 108 -5.80 13.73 4.77
C LYS A 108 -7.15 13.10 5.08
N ASN A 109 -7.28 12.57 6.29
CA ASN A 109 -8.58 12.13 6.77
C ASN A 109 -9.26 13.28 7.51
N ASP A 110 -10.36 13.78 6.94
CA ASP A 110 -11.12 14.87 7.54
C ASP A 110 -12.24 14.36 8.48
N ASP A 111 -12.53 13.05 8.45
CA ASP A 111 -13.54 12.41 9.28
C ASP A 111 -12.95 11.86 10.59
N GLU A 112 -13.28 12.50 11.71
CA GLU A 112 -13.00 12.02 13.09
C GLU A 112 -13.67 10.66 13.39
N LEU A 113 -14.65 10.25 12.57
CA LEU A 113 -15.41 9.00 12.71
C LEU A 113 -14.74 7.79 12.05
N GLU A 114 -13.71 8.00 11.23
CA GLU A 114 -12.90 6.92 10.65
C GLU A 114 -11.80 6.43 11.62
N ASP A 115 -12.02 6.60 12.92
CA ASP A 115 -11.18 6.06 13.99
C ASP A 115 -11.51 4.58 14.26
N ASP A 116 -11.71 3.83 13.17
CA ASP A 116 -12.08 2.43 13.23
C ASP A 116 -10.87 1.65 13.72
N LYS A 117 -10.99 1.06 14.92
CA LYS A 117 -9.92 0.33 15.61
C LYS A 117 -9.46 -0.92 14.84
N ASN A 118 -10.16 -1.27 13.76
CA ASN A 118 -9.95 -2.43 12.90
C ASN A 118 -9.45 -2.09 11.48
N LYS A 119 -8.53 -1.11 11.32
CA LYS A 119 -7.78 -0.89 10.05
C LYS A 119 -6.78 -2.01 9.72
N GLN A 120 -7.12 -3.25 10.10
CA GLN A 120 -6.36 -4.44 9.80
C GLN A 120 -6.94 -5.13 8.58
N GLY A 121 -6.08 -5.45 7.63
CA GLY A 121 -6.50 -6.17 6.45
C GLY A 121 -5.34 -6.74 5.68
N ALA A 122 -5.66 -7.67 4.80
CA ALA A 122 -4.66 -8.27 3.95
C ALA A 122 -4.21 -7.30 2.85
N VAL A 123 -3.12 -7.65 2.18
CA VAL A 123 -2.65 -7.00 0.96
C VAL A 123 -2.60 -8.01 -0.18
N GLY A 124 -2.91 -7.55 -1.38
CA GLY A 124 -2.98 -8.41 -2.55
C GLY A 124 -2.65 -7.67 -3.84
N LEU A 125 -2.24 -8.43 -4.85
CA LEU A 125 -2.10 -7.94 -6.22
C LEU A 125 -3.43 -8.09 -6.92
N PHE A 126 -3.71 -7.12 -7.78
CA PHE A 126 -4.94 -7.04 -8.54
C PHE A 126 -4.62 -7.02 -10.03
N ALA A 127 -5.23 -7.94 -10.78
CA ALA A 127 -5.24 -7.93 -12.24
C ALA A 127 -6.63 -8.32 -12.73
N ASN A 128 -7.17 -7.57 -13.68
CA ASN A 128 -8.46 -7.85 -14.29
C ASN A 128 -8.39 -7.77 -15.81
N GLU A 129 -9.07 -8.71 -16.47
CA GLU A 129 -9.18 -8.82 -17.93
C GLU A 129 -7.81 -8.66 -18.64
N GLY A 130 -6.91 -9.64 -18.43
CA GLY A 130 -5.60 -9.73 -19.08
C GLY A 130 -4.48 -10.08 -18.10
N ASN A 131 -3.22 -9.88 -18.50
CA ASN A 131 -2.04 -10.24 -17.70
C ASN A 131 -1.24 -9.01 -17.29
N CYS A 132 -0.80 -8.97 -16.05
CA CYS A 132 0.10 -7.93 -15.54
C CYS A 132 1.37 -8.58 -15.01
N LYS A 133 2.46 -7.84 -15.05
CA LYS A 133 3.70 -8.26 -14.38
C LYS A 133 3.94 -7.36 -13.19
N PHE A 134 4.32 -7.99 -12.09
CA PHE A 134 4.69 -7.33 -10.85
C PHE A 134 6.11 -7.72 -10.48
N ARG A 135 6.91 -6.77 -9.99
CA ARG A 135 8.25 -7.02 -9.44
C ARG A 135 8.54 -6.05 -8.31
N ASN A 136 9.66 -6.27 -7.61
CA ASN A 136 10.14 -5.43 -6.51
C ASN A 136 9.02 -5.10 -5.50
N ILE A 137 8.25 -6.14 -5.16
CA ILE A 137 7.09 -6.03 -4.28
C ILE A 137 7.61 -5.95 -2.84
N ILE A 138 7.39 -4.81 -2.20
CA ILE A 138 7.84 -4.52 -0.85
C ILE A 138 6.62 -4.19 -0.01
N PHE A 139 6.37 -5.04 0.97
CA PHE A 139 5.35 -4.85 1.97
C PHE A 139 6.04 -4.77 3.33
N ARG A 140 6.16 -3.55 3.88
CA ARG A 140 6.67 -3.31 5.24
C ARG A 140 5.58 -2.79 6.17
N GLY A 141 5.31 -3.53 7.23
CA GLY A 141 4.47 -3.06 8.34
C GLY A 141 5.33 -2.81 9.56
N LYS A 142 5.04 -1.74 10.29
CA LYS A 142 5.75 -1.43 11.54
C LYS A 142 5.33 -2.40 12.65
N LYS A 143 5.92 -3.60 12.64
CA LYS A 143 6.35 -4.28 13.86
C LYS A 143 7.87 -4.27 13.80
N TRP A 144 8.54 -3.87 14.89
CA TRP A 144 9.97 -4.10 15.09
C TRP A 144 10.32 -5.53 14.66
N SER A 145 10.79 -5.72 13.42
CA SER A 145 11.34 -7.00 13.03
C SER A 145 12.78 -6.98 13.49
N THR A 146 13.18 -8.04 14.20
CA THR A 146 14.58 -8.34 14.49
C THR A 146 15.49 -8.26 13.25
N GLU A 147 14.92 -8.36 12.04
CA GLU A 147 15.63 -8.16 10.77
C GLU A 147 15.93 -6.69 10.45
N TYR A 148 15.07 -5.74 10.83
CA TYR A 148 15.36 -4.30 10.69
C TYR A 148 16.50 -3.88 11.61
N GLU A 149 16.53 -4.37 12.85
CA GLU A 149 17.68 -4.13 13.74
C GLU A 149 18.95 -4.77 13.17
N LYS A 150 18.88 -6.02 12.68
CA LYS A 150 20.01 -6.66 11.99
C LYS A 150 20.49 -5.87 10.77
N LEU A 151 19.57 -5.25 10.02
CA LEU A 151 19.89 -4.42 8.85
C LEU A 151 20.53 -3.08 9.24
N LYS A 152 20.07 -2.44 10.33
CA LYS A 152 20.70 -1.23 10.90
C LYS A 152 22.13 -1.50 11.38
N PHE A 153 22.39 -2.70 11.91
CA PHE A 153 23.73 -3.13 12.32
C PHE A 153 24.56 -3.73 11.18
N SER A 154 23.95 -4.18 10.08
CA SER A 154 24.68 -4.68 8.92
C SER A 154 25.16 -3.49 8.09
N LYS A 155 26.49 -3.34 7.95
CA LYS A 155 27.17 -2.32 7.15
C LYS A 155 27.03 -2.56 5.62
N GLY A 156 25.82 -2.85 5.15
CA GLY A 156 25.55 -3.04 3.73
C GLY A 156 24.91 -1.79 3.12
N ASP A 157 25.32 -1.43 1.90
CA ASP A 157 24.76 -0.32 1.15
C ASP A 157 23.29 -0.58 0.83
N LEU A 158 22.40 0.07 1.56
CA LEU A 158 20.97 0.07 1.28
C LEU A 158 20.68 1.07 0.16
N LEU A 159 19.73 0.71 -0.71
CA LEU A 159 19.34 1.51 -1.87
C LEU A 159 18.73 2.88 -1.52
N TYR A 160 18.38 3.08 -0.24
CA TYR A 160 17.82 4.32 0.30
C TYR A 160 18.42 4.57 1.67
N ASP A 161 18.66 5.84 1.98
CA ASP A 161 19.19 6.29 3.26
C ASP A 161 18.18 6.04 4.39
N LEU A 162 18.59 5.21 5.35
CA LEU A 162 17.77 4.90 6.51
C LEU A 162 17.58 6.12 7.40
N GLU A 163 18.55 7.04 7.47
CA GLU A 163 18.47 8.26 8.27
C GLU A 163 17.46 9.24 7.66
N GLU A 164 17.41 9.35 6.33
CA GLU A 164 16.43 10.20 5.64
C GLU A 164 14.99 9.69 5.84
N ILE A 165 14.83 8.35 5.88
CA ILE A 165 13.58 7.70 6.22
C ILE A 165 13.24 7.86 7.72
N GLU A 166 14.21 7.78 8.62
CA GLU A 166 14.05 7.99 10.08
C GLU A 166 13.70 9.45 10.43
N ALA A 167 14.29 10.43 9.75
CA ALA A 167 14.03 11.86 9.94
C ALA A 167 12.58 12.24 9.58
N LEU A 168 11.96 11.52 8.64
CA LEU A 168 10.52 11.65 8.34
C LEU A 168 9.63 11.13 9.49
N TYR A 169 10.18 10.41 10.47
CA TYR A 169 9.47 9.80 11.60
C TYR A 169 9.64 10.53 12.95
N GLU A 170 10.68 11.34 13.16
CA GLU A 170 10.97 12.01 14.45
C GLU A 170 9.89 13.02 14.89
N ASN A 171 9.00 13.45 13.98
CA ASN A 171 7.89 14.34 14.30
C ASN A 171 6.64 13.66 14.89
N THR A 172 6.70 12.36 15.25
CA THR A 172 5.56 11.67 15.88
C THR A 172 5.98 10.93 17.15
N LYS A 173 6.27 11.70 18.20
CA LYS A 173 6.72 11.21 19.52
C LYS A 173 5.74 10.27 20.22
N ASP A 174 4.47 10.25 19.83
CA ASP A 174 3.48 9.37 20.44
C ASP A 174 2.84 8.48 19.36
N TRP A 175 3.19 7.19 19.36
CA TRP A 175 2.24 6.07 19.16
C TRP A 175 2.90 4.82 18.56
N CYS A 176 2.94 3.79 19.40
CA CYS A 176 2.39 2.47 19.07
C CYS A 176 2.07 1.74 20.39
N PRO A 177 0.83 1.29 20.60
CA PRO A 177 0.67 0.07 21.40
C PRO A 177 -0.25 -0.94 20.72
N MET A 178 0.27 -2.17 20.65
CA MET A 178 -0.44 -3.44 20.76
C MET A 178 -1.73 -3.65 19.93
N ALA A 179 -1.65 -4.56 18.95
CA ALA A 179 -2.84 -5.25 18.44
C ALA A 179 -2.71 -6.78 18.31
N SER A 180 -1.63 -7.36 18.85
CA SER A 180 -1.55 -8.82 19.12
C SER A 180 -0.87 -9.16 20.44
N LEU A 181 -0.54 -8.15 21.24
CA LEU A 181 -0.14 -8.27 22.64
C LEU A 181 -1.17 -7.61 23.60
N CYS A 182 -2.25 -7.01 23.09
CA CYS A 182 -3.33 -6.37 23.88
C CYS A 182 -4.57 -7.24 24.08
N SER A 183 -4.71 -8.36 23.36
CA SER A 183 -5.74 -9.34 23.74
C SER A 183 -5.12 -10.22 24.82
N ASN A 184 -5.35 -9.84 26.08
CA ASN A 184 -5.31 -10.82 27.17
C ASN A 184 -6.40 -11.85 26.87
N ASN A 185 -6.05 -12.84 26.06
CA ASN A 185 -6.36 -14.25 26.26
C ASN A 185 -6.07 -15.00 24.97
N LYS A 186 -4.89 -15.63 24.98
CA LYS A 186 -4.56 -16.69 24.02
C LYS A 186 -5.19 -18.04 24.45
N TYR A 187 -6.01 -18.02 25.51
CA TYR A 187 -6.69 -19.17 26.11
C TYR A 187 -8.04 -18.77 26.78
N GLU A 188 -8.87 -17.97 26.10
CA GLU A 188 -10.33 -17.97 26.32
C GLU A 188 -11.05 -18.09 24.98
#